data_AF-A0A8S3UUT2-F1
#
_entry.id   AF-A0A8S3UUT2-F1
#
_cell.length_a   1.000
_cell.length_b   1.000
_cell.length_c   1.000
_cell.angle_alpha   90.00
_cell.angle_beta   90.00
_cell.angle_gamma   90.00
#
_symmetry.space_group_name_H-M   'P 1'
#
loop_
_entity.id
_entity.type
_entity.pdbx_description
1 polymer ?
#
loop_
_entity_poly.entity_id
_entity_poly.type
_entity_poly.pdbx_seq_one_letter_code
_entity_poly.pdbx_strand_id
1 'polypeptide(L)'
;MDKQHFLHSDVYQSTLFHYVAILQKELEICDYLERKDRKCWDNLECKDIKGHAPYEVSRFRLHSEINRIPNINIESIHSLLEKRGIGAPWDYDESEDIKQTVIKFAEELCIAIGEEDARLKCTLRRSGSSEEGTKVGDPNEFDFIFCLDEIQKLCSVKDLKMEKEFVELNANMTNKDIPQHFKMFFGKDGLCKISEVRMAFSRAVKTVVFDEKIWKSKNIIFGKLKNSTECDKPVLTMEIHWFGCSYKDEIISIDLVPAIRKTEWWPSNGGSCELLSNESIKGQGCLLLFQTTVMVHSETHLRISCSPAEIKLLKNVLPSYFLEGYRLCINYFICGL
;
A
#
# COMPACT_ATOMS: atom_id res chain seq x y z
N MET A 1 -33.61 -10.28 -3.20
CA MET A 1 -33.56 -10.65 -1.77
C MET A 1 -32.11 -10.71 -1.34
N ASP A 2 -31.64 -9.55 -0.91
CA ASP A 2 -30.64 -9.24 0.12
C ASP A 2 -29.32 -10.03 0.14
N LYS A 3 -28.32 -9.47 -0.54
CA LYS A 3 -26.91 -9.64 -0.16
C LYS A 3 -26.61 -8.60 0.93
N GLN A 4 -26.58 -9.05 2.19
CA GLN A 4 -26.18 -8.22 3.32
C GLN A 4 -24.74 -7.72 3.16
N HIS A 5 -24.61 -6.40 3.26
CA HIS A 5 -23.37 -5.64 3.41
C HIS A 5 -22.61 -6.07 4.67
N PHE A 6 -21.32 -6.40 4.53
CA PHE A 6 -20.40 -6.42 5.67
C PHE A 6 -19.66 -5.08 5.71
N LEU A 7 -20.14 -4.20 6.59
CA LEU A 7 -19.38 -3.06 7.12
C LEU A 7 -18.24 -3.59 7.99
N HIS A 8 -17.03 -3.07 7.82
CA HIS A 8 -16.11 -2.92 8.95
C HIS A 8 -15.36 -1.58 8.86
N SER A 9 -15.12 -1.03 10.06
CA SER A 9 -15.06 0.38 10.41
C SER A 9 -13.75 0.76 11.07
N ASP A 10 -12.63 0.28 10.54
CA ASP A 10 -11.31 0.63 11.03
C ASP A 10 -10.62 1.51 9.99
N VAL A 11 -9.89 2.54 10.43
CA VAL A 11 -9.05 3.43 9.57
C VAL A 11 -8.10 2.63 8.66
N TYR A 12 -7.94 1.35 8.96
CA TYR A 12 -7.01 0.43 8.36
C TYR A 12 -7.72 -0.58 7.44
N GLN A 13 -8.00 -0.18 6.21
CA GLN A 13 -8.23 -1.16 5.11
C GLN A 13 -6.96 -1.90 4.71
N SER A 14 -5.83 -1.59 5.35
CA SER A 14 -4.60 -2.34 5.22
C SER A 14 -4.78 -3.77 5.74
N THR A 15 -4.63 -4.73 4.83
CA THR A 15 -4.57 -6.16 5.14
C THR A 15 -3.55 -6.43 6.25
N LEU A 16 -2.44 -5.69 6.31
CA LEU A 16 -1.43 -5.86 7.34
C LEU A 16 -1.91 -5.44 8.73
N PHE A 17 -2.57 -4.29 8.89
CA PHE A 17 -3.06 -3.88 10.22
C PHE A 17 -4.25 -4.70 10.69
N HIS A 18 -5.10 -5.14 9.75
CA HIS A 18 -6.08 -6.18 10.04
C HIS A 18 -5.39 -7.48 10.50
N TYR A 19 -4.34 -7.92 9.80
CA TYR A 19 -3.57 -9.12 10.13
C TYR A 19 -2.80 -8.99 11.45
N VAL A 20 -2.20 -7.84 11.74
CA VAL A 20 -1.49 -7.53 12.98
C VAL A 20 -2.47 -7.43 14.15
N ALA A 21 -3.66 -6.85 13.95
CA ALA A 21 -4.72 -6.85 14.97
C ALA A 21 -5.31 -8.26 15.18
N ILE A 22 -5.38 -9.07 14.13
CA ILE A 22 -5.75 -10.50 14.21
C ILE A 22 -4.67 -11.27 14.97
N LEU A 23 -3.38 -11.08 14.65
CA LEU A 23 -2.26 -11.77 15.32
C LEU A 23 -2.02 -11.28 16.76
N GLN A 24 -2.30 -10.02 17.08
CA GLN A 24 -2.35 -9.55 18.48
C GLN A 24 -3.48 -10.25 19.27
N LYS A 25 -4.59 -10.62 18.60
CA LYS A 25 -5.67 -11.43 19.19
C LYS A 25 -5.43 -12.94 19.09
N GLU A 26 -4.56 -13.40 18.18
CA GLU A 26 -4.19 -14.78 17.88
C GLU A 26 -2.71 -15.04 18.22
N LEU A 27 -2.26 -14.53 19.36
CA LEU A 27 -1.06 -15.02 20.04
C LEU A 27 -1.09 -16.55 20.29
N GLU A 28 -2.21 -17.24 20.00
CA GLU A 28 -2.31 -18.70 19.97
C GLU A 28 -1.70 -19.37 18.71
N ILE A 29 -1.55 -18.66 17.57
CA ILE A 29 -0.72 -19.14 16.44
C ILE A 29 0.76 -18.91 16.75
N CYS A 30 1.07 -17.84 17.49
CA CYS A 30 2.38 -17.70 18.13
C CYS A 30 2.58 -18.79 19.19
N ASP A 31 1.60 -19.23 19.99
CA ASP A 31 1.74 -20.41 20.87
C ASP A 31 2.06 -21.71 20.10
N TYR A 32 1.70 -21.81 18.82
CA TYR A 32 2.07 -22.94 17.97
C TYR A 32 3.54 -22.84 17.50
N LEU A 33 4.04 -21.62 17.23
CA LEU A 33 5.44 -21.36 16.82
C LEU A 33 6.42 -21.20 18.01
N GLU A 34 5.97 -20.66 19.16
CA GLU A 34 6.70 -20.43 20.42
C GLU A 34 6.85 -21.71 21.26
N ARG A 35 6.07 -22.77 20.98
CA ARG A 35 6.30 -24.10 21.58
C ARG A 35 7.70 -24.67 21.26
N LYS A 36 8.50 -24.02 20.41
CA LYS A 36 9.89 -24.37 20.12
C LYS A 36 10.97 -23.73 20.99
N ASP A 37 10.68 -22.80 21.91
CA ASP A 37 11.71 -22.36 22.88
C ASP A 37 11.12 -21.86 24.22
N ARG A 38 10.95 -22.77 25.18
CA ARG A 38 10.45 -22.47 26.52
C ARG A 38 11.54 -21.86 27.39
N LYS A 39 11.37 -20.60 27.83
CA LYS A 39 11.71 -20.18 29.21
C LYS A 39 11.27 -18.77 29.69
N CYS A 40 10.55 -17.96 28.91
CA CYS A 40 10.47 -16.51 29.22
C CYS A 40 9.13 -15.91 29.69
N TRP A 41 8.06 -16.69 29.94
CA TRP A 41 6.70 -16.08 29.98
C TRP A 41 5.84 -16.32 31.24
N ASP A 42 6.40 -16.61 32.41
CA ASP A 42 5.60 -16.88 33.62
C ASP A 42 4.86 -15.66 34.25
N ASN A 43 4.79 -14.47 33.61
CA ASN A 43 4.33 -13.25 34.32
C ASN A 43 3.29 -12.34 33.62
N LEU A 44 2.47 -12.82 32.67
CA LEU A 44 1.38 -12.01 32.10
C LEU A 44 -0.01 -12.59 32.41
N GLU A 45 -0.62 -12.16 33.52
CA GLU A 45 -2.05 -12.34 33.76
C GLU A 45 -2.84 -11.31 32.92
N CYS A 46 -3.55 -11.77 31.88
CA CYS A 46 -4.49 -10.95 31.13
C CYS A 46 -5.92 -11.20 31.67
N LYS A 47 -6.48 -10.26 32.42
CA LYS A 47 -7.88 -10.28 32.88
C LYS A 47 -8.77 -9.45 31.96
N ASP A 48 -9.89 -10.05 31.60
CA ASP A 48 -11.16 -9.47 31.13
C ASP A 48 -11.18 -8.70 29.80
N ILE A 49 -11.70 -9.35 28.75
CA ILE A 49 -12.49 -8.67 27.70
C ILE A 49 -13.70 -9.54 27.31
N LYS A 50 -14.84 -9.30 27.97
CA LYS A 50 -16.17 -9.71 27.51
C LYS A 50 -16.78 -8.59 26.68
N GLY A 51 -17.16 -8.91 25.45
CA GLY A 51 -18.17 -8.17 24.69
C GLY A 51 -17.65 -7.33 23.53
N HIS A 52 -17.48 -7.94 22.35
CA HIS A 52 -17.63 -7.28 21.04
C HIS A 52 -17.90 -8.35 19.96
N ALA A 53 -19.19 -8.64 19.72
CA ALA A 53 -19.70 -9.49 18.65
C ALA A 53 -19.98 -8.62 17.41
N PRO A 54 -18.99 -8.48 16.50
CA PRO A 54 -19.16 -8.95 15.11
C PRO A 54 -17.89 -9.58 14.51
N TYR A 55 -16.81 -9.69 15.30
CA TYR A 55 -15.53 -10.28 14.90
C TYR A 55 -15.59 -11.77 14.54
N GLU A 56 -16.68 -12.47 14.86
CA GLU A 56 -16.73 -13.94 14.78
C GLU A 56 -16.84 -14.50 13.36
N VAL A 57 -17.40 -13.77 12.39
CA VAL A 57 -17.71 -14.34 11.06
C VAL A 57 -16.49 -14.40 10.12
N SER A 58 -15.65 -13.37 10.10
CA SER A 58 -14.37 -13.36 9.36
C SER A 58 -13.31 -14.22 10.05
N ARG A 59 -13.34 -14.24 11.39
CA ARG A 59 -12.50 -15.07 12.26
C ARG A 59 -12.81 -16.55 12.06
N PHE A 60 -14.08 -16.94 11.92
CA PHE A 60 -14.44 -18.33 11.62
C PHE A 60 -13.93 -18.83 10.27
N ARG A 61 -13.87 -17.99 9.22
CA ARG A 61 -13.31 -18.43 7.94
C ARG A 61 -11.81 -18.63 8.00
N LEU A 62 -11.03 -17.62 8.41
CA LEU A 62 -9.57 -17.77 8.48
C LEU A 62 -9.16 -18.87 9.48
N HIS A 63 -9.79 -18.91 10.66
CA HIS A 63 -9.49 -19.88 11.70
C HIS A 63 -9.96 -21.31 11.32
N SER A 64 -11.08 -21.48 10.61
CA SER A 64 -11.50 -22.81 10.11
C SER A 64 -10.71 -23.27 8.89
N GLU A 65 -10.21 -22.36 8.05
CA GLU A 65 -9.34 -22.72 6.91
C GLU A 65 -7.95 -23.08 7.41
N ILE A 66 -7.35 -22.29 8.31
CA ILE A 66 -6.04 -22.59 8.94
C ILE A 66 -6.09 -23.87 9.78
N ASN A 67 -7.16 -24.12 10.56
CA ASN A 67 -7.30 -25.37 11.31
C ASN A 67 -7.69 -26.58 10.44
N ARG A 68 -8.11 -26.37 9.19
CA ARG A 68 -8.31 -27.45 8.20
C ARG A 68 -7.02 -27.83 7.51
N ILE A 69 -5.95 -27.05 7.66
CA ILE A 69 -4.63 -27.37 7.16
C ILE A 69 -4.04 -28.47 8.06
N PRO A 70 -3.94 -29.73 7.60
CA PRO A 70 -3.37 -30.79 8.41
C PRO A 70 -1.89 -30.50 8.64
N ASN A 71 -1.45 -30.45 9.91
CA ASN A 71 -0.05 -30.40 10.37
C ASN A 71 0.95 -30.06 9.25
N ILE A 72 0.95 -28.81 8.78
CA ILE A 72 1.97 -28.40 7.83
C ILE A 72 3.29 -28.42 8.60
N ASN A 73 4.18 -29.34 8.20
CA ASN A 73 5.55 -29.34 8.67
C ASN A 73 6.20 -28.00 8.28
N ILE A 74 6.86 -27.34 9.24
CA ILE A 74 7.61 -26.10 9.03
C ILE A 74 8.61 -26.26 7.86
N GLU A 75 9.19 -27.44 7.69
CA GLU A 75 10.06 -27.75 6.56
C GLU A 75 9.33 -27.69 5.21
N SER A 76 8.05 -28.09 5.16
CA SER A 76 7.21 -27.97 3.97
C SER A 76 6.86 -26.52 3.64
N ILE A 77 6.72 -25.66 4.67
CA ILE A 77 6.53 -24.21 4.50
C ILE A 77 7.75 -23.55 3.91
N HIS A 78 8.92 -23.78 4.51
CA HIS A 78 10.16 -23.22 4.00
C HIS A 78 10.42 -23.73 2.58
N SER A 79 10.21 -25.02 2.33
CA SER A 79 10.34 -25.60 1.00
C SER A 79 9.41 -24.92 -0.02
N LEU A 80 8.18 -24.57 0.35
CA LEU A 80 7.25 -23.85 -0.52
C LEU A 80 7.70 -22.40 -0.78
N LEU A 81 8.13 -21.69 0.27
CA LEU A 81 8.59 -20.30 0.18
C LEU A 81 9.90 -20.16 -0.61
N GLU A 82 10.74 -21.19 -0.61
CA GLU A 82 12.00 -21.25 -1.36
C GLU A 82 11.82 -21.80 -2.78
N LYS A 83 10.65 -22.38 -3.09
CA LYS A 83 10.39 -22.95 -4.41
C LYS A 83 10.27 -21.85 -5.45
N ARG A 84 11.18 -21.90 -6.44
CA ARG A 84 11.23 -21.00 -7.60
C ARG A 84 9.93 -21.02 -8.40
N GLY A 85 9.48 -19.85 -8.82
CA GLY A 85 8.22 -19.61 -9.51
C GLY A 85 6.97 -19.75 -8.62
N ILE A 86 7.14 -20.00 -7.31
CA ILE A 86 6.03 -20.06 -6.33
C ILE A 86 6.31 -19.08 -5.20
N GLY A 87 7.12 -19.46 -4.22
CA GLY A 87 7.48 -18.60 -3.10
C GLY A 87 8.64 -17.65 -3.41
N ALA A 88 9.49 -18.05 -4.36
CA ALA A 88 10.70 -17.37 -4.79
C ALA A 88 10.67 -17.05 -6.29
N PRO A 89 11.41 -16.03 -6.76
CA PRO A 89 11.54 -15.76 -8.19
C PRO A 89 12.22 -16.93 -8.92
N TRP A 90 11.94 -17.07 -10.21
CA TRP A 90 12.58 -18.07 -11.06
C TRP A 90 14.10 -17.86 -11.17
N ASP A 91 14.51 -16.59 -11.30
CA ASP A 91 15.89 -16.15 -11.36
C ASP A 91 16.08 -14.95 -10.43
N TYR A 92 16.86 -15.12 -9.37
CA TYR A 92 17.08 -14.07 -8.37
C TYR A 92 17.87 -12.88 -8.92
N ASP A 93 18.89 -13.15 -9.74
CA ASP A 93 19.78 -12.11 -10.24
C ASP A 93 19.03 -11.26 -11.26
N GLU A 94 18.34 -11.91 -12.23
CA GLU A 94 17.54 -11.17 -13.20
C GLU A 94 16.31 -10.50 -12.54
N SER A 95 15.72 -11.11 -11.51
CA SER A 95 14.63 -10.48 -10.77
C SER A 95 15.06 -9.20 -10.06
N GLU A 96 16.29 -9.16 -9.53
CA GLU A 96 16.84 -7.94 -8.93
C GLU A 96 17.16 -6.90 -9.99
N ASP A 97 17.68 -7.31 -11.16
CA ASP A 97 17.91 -6.41 -12.30
C ASP A 97 16.60 -5.78 -12.81
N ILE A 98 15.52 -6.56 -12.90
CA ILE A 98 14.18 -6.06 -13.23
C ILE A 98 13.77 -5.00 -12.22
N LYS A 99 13.84 -5.32 -10.91
CA LYS A 99 13.47 -4.41 -9.83
C LYS A 99 14.23 -3.09 -9.90
N GLN A 100 15.55 -3.13 -10.01
CA GLN A 100 16.38 -1.92 -10.08
C GLN A 100 16.08 -1.09 -11.33
N THR A 101 15.86 -1.75 -12.47
CA THR A 101 15.53 -1.06 -13.72
C THR A 101 14.17 -0.37 -13.63
N VAL A 102 13.16 -1.03 -13.07
CA VAL A 102 11.81 -0.48 -12.89
C VAL A 102 11.80 0.67 -11.89
N ILE A 103 12.55 0.55 -10.78
CA ILE A 103 12.70 1.65 -9.81
C ILE A 103 13.33 2.87 -10.49
N LYS A 104 14.43 2.68 -11.23
CA LYS A 104 15.10 3.77 -11.94
C LYS A 104 14.17 4.42 -12.97
N PHE A 105 13.41 3.63 -13.72
CA PHE A 105 12.41 4.14 -14.64
C PHE A 105 11.37 5.01 -13.92
N ALA A 106 10.84 4.56 -12.77
CA ALA A 106 9.88 5.33 -11.99
C ALA A 106 10.48 6.63 -11.41
N GLU A 107 11.76 6.64 -11.04
CA GLU A 107 12.48 7.85 -10.61
C GLU A 107 12.63 8.86 -11.75
N GLU A 108 13.00 8.40 -12.93
CA GLU A 108 13.08 9.25 -14.13
C GLU A 108 11.71 9.80 -14.52
N LEU A 109 10.67 8.96 -14.45
CA LEU A 109 9.28 9.37 -14.68
C LEU A 109 8.84 10.44 -13.67
N CYS A 110 9.20 10.29 -12.39
CA CYS A 110 8.91 11.26 -11.34
C CYS A 110 9.52 12.64 -11.63
N ILE A 111 10.77 12.68 -12.08
CA ILE A 111 11.46 13.92 -12.47
C ILE A 111 10.77 14.55 -13.68
N ALA A 112 10.55 13.77 -14.74
CA ALA A 112 9.98 14.26 -15.99
C ALA A 112 8.54 14.77 -15.84
N ILE A 113 7.73 14.19 -14.95
CA ILE A 113 6.39 14.73 -14.61
C ILE A 113 6.49 16.15 -14.06
N GLY A 114 7.48 16.42 -13.19
CA GLY A 114 7.71 17.76 -12.63
C GLY A 114 8.28 18.76 -13.63
N GLU A 115 9.00 18.30 -14.66
CA GLU A 115 9.48 19.12 -15.77
C GLU A 115 8.34 19.48 -16.74
N GLU A 116 7.44 18.52 -17.02
CA GLU A 116 6.24 18.72 -17.84
C GLU A 116 5.23 19.65 -17.15
N ASP A 117 4.96 19.44 -15.86
CA ASP A 117 4.08 20.29 -15.06
C ASP A 117 4.69 20.56 -13.69
N ALA A 118 5.27 21.76 -13.54
CA ALA A 118 5.93 22.21 -12.30
C ALA A 118 5.01 22.16 -11.07
N ARG A 119 3.68 22.15 -11.25
CA ARG A 119 2.72 22.03 -10.14
C ARG A 119 2.63 20.63 -9.57
N LEU A 120 3.03 19.64 -10.37
CA LEU A 120 3.02 18.21 -10.05
C LEU A 120 4.41 17.70 -9.70
N LYS A 121 5.38 18.60 -9.50
CA LYS A 121 6.69 18.24 -8.96
C LYS A 121 6.51 17.41 -7.69
N CYS A 122 7.16 16.26 -7.67
CA CYS A 122 6.91 15.24 -6.68
C CYS A 122 8.17 14.48 -6.26
N THR A 123 8.03 13.77 -5.14
CA THR A 123 8.98 12.77 -4.68
C THR A 123 8.40 11.36 -4.84
N LEU A 124 9.24 10.42 -5.26
CA LEU A 124 8.85 9.03 -5.42
C LEU A 124 8.92 8.27 -4.10
N ARG A 125 7.90 7.45 -3.83
CA ARG A 125 7.87 6.47 -2.75
C ARG A 125 7.53 5.10 -3.32
N ARG A 126 8.24 4.08 -2.85
CA ARG A 126 7.95 2.67 -3.16
C ARG A 126 6.96 2.15 -2.11
N SER A 127 6.04 1.30 -2.53
CA SER A 127 5.03 0.71 -1.66
C SER A 127 4.75 -0.74 -2.09
N GLY A 128 3.85 -1.40 -1.36
CA GLY A 128 3.35 -2.71 -1.71
C GLY A 128 4.36 -3.82 -1.54
N SER A 129 4.02 -5.02 -2.00
CA SER A 129 4.71 -6.25 -1.60
C SER A 129 6.19 -6.30 -2.02
N SER A 130 6.52 -5.68 -3.15
CA SER A 130 7.90 -5.57 -3.66
C SER A 130 8.78 -4.69 -2.76
N GLU A 131 8.23 -3.60 -2.22
CA GLU A 131 8.94 -2.78 -1.25
C GLU A 131 8.94 -3.45 0.13
N GLU A 132 7.82 -3.99 0.60
CA GLU A 132 7.67 -4.62 1.92
C GLU A 132 8.57 -5.85 2.13
N GLY A 133 9.01 -6.50 1.05
CA GLY A 133 9.71 -7.79 1.12
C GLY A 133 8.77 -8.97 1.27
N THR A 134 7.49 -8.76 0.95
CA THR A 134 6.40 -9.76 1.03
C THR A 134 6.03 -10.33 -0.33
N LYS A 135 6.66 -9.85 -1.42
CA LYS A 135 6.44 -10.38 -2.77
C LYS A 135 6.77 -11.87 -2.82
N VAL A 136 5.93 -12.61 -3.53
CA VAL A 136 6.09 -14.04 -3.81
C VAL A 136 6.05 -14.24 -5.32
N GLY A 137 6.81 -15.22 -5.79
CA GLY A 137 6.96 -15.50 -7.22
C GLY A 137 7.79 -14.43 -7.93
N ASP A 138 7.42 -14.16 -9.18
CA ASP A 138 8.16 -13.35 -10.12
C ASP A 138 7.91 -11.83 -9.95
N PRO A 139 8.83 -10.96 -10.43
CA PRO A 139 8.78 -9.51 -10.24
C PRO A 139 7.80 -8.83 -11.22
N ASN A 140 6.53 -9.24 -11.17
CA ASN A 140 5.50 -8.83 -12.13
C ASN A 140 4.65 -7.62 -11.69
N GLU A 141 4.94 -7.02 -10.52
CA GLU A 141 4.11 -5.97 -9.94
C GLU A 141 4.92 -5.00 -9.08
N PHE A 142 4.71 -3.70 -9.28
CA PHE A 142 5.34 -2.63 -8.52
C PHE A 142 4.37 -1.49 -8.22
N ASP A 143 4.33 -1.04 -6.98
CA ASP A 143 3.51 0.09 -6.54
C ASP A 143 4.37 1.32 -6.27
N PHE A 144 4.09 2.42 -6.99
CA PHE A 144 4.76 3.70 -6.81
C PHE A 144 3.78 4.79 -6.41
N ILE A 145 4.16 5.51 -5.35
CA ILE A 145 3.42 6.64 -4.82
C ILE A 145 4.18 7.94 -5.14
N PHE A 146 3.54 8.83 -5.89
CA PHE A 146 4.09 10.12 -6.33
C PHE A 146 3.59 11.20 -5.38
N CYS A 147 4.44 11.60 -4.43
CA CYS A 147 4.10 12.58 -3.40
C CYS A 147 4.20 14.00 -3.97
N LEU A 148 3.07 14.68 -4.18
CA LEU A 148 2.99 15.98 -4.85
C LEU A 148 3.44 17.12 -3.91
N ASP A 149 4.73 17.45 -3.95
CA ASP A 149 5.39 18.31 -2.96
C ASP A 149 4.87 19.75 -2.98
N GLU A 150 4.59 20.31 -4.17
CA GLU A 150 4.12 21.70 -4.28
C GLU A 150 2.68 21.85 -3.79
N ILE A 151 1.81 20.88 -4.09
CA ILE A 151 0.44 20.86 -3.56
C ILE A 151 0.47 20.66 -2.04
N GLN A 152 1.35 19.79 -1.53
CA GLN A 152 1.49 19.55 -0.09
C GLN A 152 1.75 20.83 0.72
N LYS A 153 2.57 21.74 0.20
CA LYS A 153 2.90 23.03 0.84
C LYS A 153 1.69 23.97 0.96
N LEU A 154 0.74 23.82 0.04
CA LEU A 154 -0.45 24.67 -0.06
C LEU A 154 -1.61 24.16 0.80
N CYS A 155 -1.50 22.96 1.39
CA CYS A 155 -2.64 22.30 2.04
C CYS A 155 -2.42 21.95 3.52
N SER A 156 -3.49 22.06 4.29
CA SER A 156 -3.66 21.47 5.62
C SER A 156 -4.65 20.30 5.56
N VAL A 157 -4.49 19.35 6.48
CA VAL A 157 -5.35 18.18 6.59
C VAL A 157 -6.51 18.50 7.52
N LYS A 158 -7.72 18.07 7.14
CA LYS A 158 -8.91 18.13 7.97
C LYS A 158 -9.49 16.73 8.13
N ASP A 159 -9.49 16.26 9.37
CA ASP A 159 -10.07 14.97 9.74
C ASP A 159 -11.59 14.97 9.54
N LEU A 160 -12.12 13.85 9.06
CA LEU A 160 -13.55 13.62 8.94
C LEU A 160 -14.06 12.85 10.16
N LYS A 161 -15.13 13.36 10.78
CA LYS A 161 -15.68 12.77 12.02
C LYS A 161 -16.33 11.41 11.80
N MET A 162 -17.03 11.23 10.68
CA MET A 162 -17.79 10.01 10.39
C MET A 162 -17.02 9.03 9.50
N GLU A 163 -16.16 9.53 8.63
CA GLU A 163 -15.45 8.75 7.62
C GLU A 163 -13.96 8.65 7.98
N LYS A 164 -13.65 7.79 8.94
CA LYS A 164 -12.35 7.78 9.61
C LYS A 164 -11.17 7.36 8.71
N GLU A 165 -11.45 6.71 7.58
CA GLU A 165 -10.47 6.29 6.57
C GLU A 165 -10.12 7.42 5.58
N PHE A 166 -10.81 8.55 5.66
CA PHE A 166 -10.72 9.65 4.71
C PHE A 166 -10.40 10.97 5.40
N VAL A 167 -9.81 11.88 4.63
CA VAL A 167 -9.57 13.26 5.03
C VAL A 167 -9.88 14.22 3.90
N GLU A 168 -10.06 15.49 4.24
CA GLU A 168 -10.10 16.57 3.28
C GLU A 168 -8.79 17.37 3.32
N LEU A 169 -8.38 17.90 2.17
CA LEU A 169 -7.32 18.88 2.08
C LEU A 169 -7.91 20.28 1.91
N ASN A 170 -7.59 21.18 2.83
CA ASN A 170 -7.94 22.60 2.73
C ASN A 170 -6.72 23.40 2.31
N ALA A 171 -6.93 24.35 1.41
CA ALA A 171 -5.93 25.36 1.14
C ALA A 171 -5.55 26.11 2.44
N ASN A 172 -4.26 26.33 2.63
CA ASN A 172 -3.72 27.10 3.75
C ASN A 172 -4.05 28.58 3.58
N MET A 173 -5.26 28.97 4.00
CA MET A 173 -5.79 30.34 3.91
C MET A 173 -5.04 31.35 4.80
N THR A 174 -4.12 30.88 5.65
CA THR A 174 -3.24 31.72 6.48
C THR A 174 -2.21 32.50 5.67
N ASN A 175 -1.84 32.00 4.48
CA ASN A 175 -1.06 32.74 3.49
C ASN A 175 -1.98 33.17 2.35
N LYS A 176 -2.28 34.47 2.31
CA LYS A 176 -3.13 35.14 1.31
C LYS A 176 -2.97 34.53 -0.10
N ASP A 177 -4.10 34.05 -0.62
CA ASP A 177 -4.36 33.51 -1.96
C ASP A 177 -3.51 32.33 -2.47
N ILE A 178 -4.20 31.24 -2.81
CA ILE A 178 -3.67 30.14 -3.63
C ILE A 178 -3.10 30.73 -4.93
N PRO A 179 -1.85 30.43 -5.30
CA PRO A 179 -1.27 30.96 -6.53
C PRO A 179 -2.16 30.66 -7.75
N GLN A 180 -2.28 31.62 -8.67
CA GLN A 180 -3.25 31.57 -9.77
C GLN A 180 -3.20 30.26 -10.57
N HIS A 181 -2.01 29.71 -10.80
CA HIS A 181 -1.81 28.47 -11.56
C HIS A 181 -2.18 27.18 -10.79
N PHE A 182 -2.36 27.26 -9.47
CA PHE A 182 -2.88 26.17 -8.62
C PHE A 182 -4.39 26.26 -8.37
N LYS A 183 -5.05 27.40 -8.66
CA LYS A 183 -6.48 27.60 -8.37
C LYS A 183 -7.39 26.53 -8.97
N MET A 184 -7.00 25.91 -10.09
CA MET A 184 -7.79 24.83 -10.69
C MET A 184 -7.92 23.59 -9.79
N PHE A 185 -6.99 23.37 -8.86
CA PHE A 185 -7.02 22.22 -7.95
C PHE A 185 -7.86 22.47 -6.70
N PHE A 186 -8.42 23.66 -6.50
CA PHE A 186 -9.18 24.00 -5.31
C PHE A 186 -10.56 24.56 -5.66
N GLY A 187 -11.56 24.20 -4.87
CA GLY A 187 -12.90 24.77 -4.90
C GLY A 187 -12.94 26.19 -4.35
N LYS A 188 -14.09 26.85 -4.50
CA LYS A 188 -14.32 28.20 -3.93
C LYS A 188 -14.32 28.19 -2.40
N ASP A 189 -14.62 27.04 -1.81
CA ASP A 189 -14.56 26.73 -0.39
C ASP A 189 -13.12 26.44 0.11
N GLY A 190 -12.14 26.41 -0.79
CA GLY A 190 -10.75 26.08 -0.48
C GLY A 190 -10.47 24.59 -0.39
N LEU A 191 -11.43 23.71 -0.67
CA LEU A 191 -11.23 22.26 -0.65
C LEU A 191 -10.51 21.79 -1.92
N CYS A 192 -9.57 20.86 -1.77
CA CYS A 192 -8.88 20.25 -2.90
C CYS A 192 -9.86 19.40 -3.74
N LYS A 193 -9.85 19.60 -5.06
CA LYS A 193 -10.63 18.83 -6.03
C LYS A 193 -9.80 17.64 -6.52
N ILE A 194 -10.21 16.43 -6.12
CA ILE A 194 -9.46 15.20 -6.41
C ILE A 194 -9.40 14.92 -7.91
N SER A 195 -10.53 15.04 -8.62
CA SER A 195 -10.60 14.84 -10.06
C SER A 195 -9.61 15.71 -10.83
N GLU A 196 -9.46 16.98 -10.45
CA GLU A 196 -8.56 17.92 -11.14
C GLU A 196 -7.09 17.55 -10.99
N VAL A 197 -6.69 17.17 -9.77
CA VAL A 197 -5.33 16.69 -9.51
C VAL A 197 -5.07 15.38 -10.26
N ARG A 198 -6.01 14.43 -10.20
CA ARG A 198 -5.90 13.15 -10.93
C ARG A 198 -5.82 13.37 -12.44
N MET A 199 -6.62 14.27 -13.00
CA MET A 199 -6.61 14.59 -14.42
C MET A 199 -5.31 15.26 -14.85
N ALA A 200 -4.80 16.21 -14.06
CA ALA A 200 -3.52 16.86 -14.33
C ALA A 200 -2.37 15.84 -14.26
N PHE A 201 -2.32 15.02 -13.21
CA PHE A 201 -1.33 13.94 -13.07
C PHE A 201 -1.40 12.96 -14.22
N SER A 202 -2.60 12.49 -14.57
CA SER A 202 -2.80 11.56 -15.67
C SER A 202 -2.36 12.13 -17.02
N ARG A 203 -2.59 13.42 -17.24
CA ARG A 203 -2.16 14.11 -18.46
C ARG A 203 -0.64 14.21 -18.52
N ALA A 204 0.01 14.65 -17.45
CA ALA A 204 1.47 14.77 -17.40
C ALA A 204 2.15 13.40 -17.61
N VAL A 205 1.69 12.35 -16.91
CA VAL A 205 2.21 10.99 -17.11
C VAL A 205 2.04 10.53 -18.54
N LYS A 206 0.86 10.74 -19.15
CA LYS A 206 0.63 10.37 -20.56
C LYS A 206 1.60 11.09 -21.49
N THR A 207 1.80 12.41 -21.31
CA THR A 207 2.77 13.15 -22.13
C THR A 207 4.17 12.55 -22.00
N VAL A 208 4.63 12.31 -20.77
CA VAL A 208 5.99 11.83 -20.48
C VAL A 208 6.23 10.40 -20.96
N VAL A 209 5.28 9.49 -20.74
CA VAL A 209 5.41 8.07 -21.09
C VAL A 209 5.48 7.87 -22.61
N PHE A 210 4.95 8.80 -23.41
CA PHE A 210 5.07 8.77 -24.87
C PHE A 210 6.30 9.52 -25.40
N ASP A 211 7.14 10.12 -24.55
CA ASP A 211 8.45 10.63 -24.95
C ASP A 211 9.48 9.49 -24.97
N GLU A 212 10.07 9.21 -26.14
CA GLU A 212 11.08 8.16 -26.30
C GLU A 212 12.28 8.31 -25.35
N LYS A 213 12.59 9.52 -24.88
CA LYS A 213 13.73 9.79 -23.99
C LYS A 213 13.60 9.14 -22.61
N ILE A 214 12.39 8.80 -22.17
CA ILE A 214 12.16 8.14 -20.88
C ILE A 214 12.49 6.64 -20.94
N TRP A 215 12.50 6.05 -22.13
CA TRP A 215 12.71 4.62 -22.35
C TRP A 215 14.18 4.30 -22.60
N LYS A 216 15.00 4.37 -21.54
CA LYS A 216 16.46 4.19 -21.65
C LYS A 216 16.93 2.74 -21.61
N SER A 217 16.12 1.84 -21.06
CA SER A 217 16.45 0.42 -21.00
C SER A 217 16.11 -0.28 -22.32
N LYS A 218 17.02 -1.11 -22.82
CA LYS A 218 16.77 -1.94 -24.01
C LYS A 218 15.90 -3.16 -23.72
N ASN A 219 15.78 -3.53 -22.45
CA ASN A 219 15.06 -4.71 -22.00
C ASN A 219 13.59 -4.39 -21.70
N ILE A 220 13.20 -3.12 -21.67
CA ILE A 220 11.84 -2.68 -21.37
C ILE A 220 11.16 -2.22 -22.66
N ILE A 221 9.96 -2.74 -22.90
CA ILE A 221 9.07 -2.28 -23.96
C ILE A 221 7.76 -1.81 -23.33
N PHE A 222 7.28 -0.65 -23.75
CA PHE A 222 5.97 -0.16 -23.35
C PHE A 222 4.86 -1.09 -23.87
N GLY A 223 4.01 -1.59 -22.96
CA GLY A 223 2.84 -2.38 -23.32
C GLY A 223 1.60 -1.50 -23.46
N LYS A 224 1.06 -1.04 -22.33
CA LYS A 224 -0.12 -0.17 -22.31
C LYS A 224 -0.20 0.69 -21.06
N LEU A 225 -0.95 1.78 -21.15
CA LEU A 225 -1.29 2.63 -20.02
C LEU A 225 -2.80 2.60 -19.80
N LYS A 226 -3.24 1.99 -18.69
CA LYS A 226 -4.63 1.94 -18.27
C LYS A 226 -4.92 3.14 -17.37
N ASN A 227 -5.98 3.87 -17.68
CA ASN A 227 -6.51 4.90 -16.81
C ASN A 227 -7.74 4.35 -16.09
N SER A 228 -7.73 4.36 -14.76
CA SER A 228 -8.92 3.94 -14.04
C SER A 228 -9.94 5.09 -14.02
N THR A 229 -11.12 4.83 -14.60
CA THR A 229 -12.30 5.67 -14.38
C THR A 229 -12.92 5.43 -13.00
N GLU A 230 -12.60 4.30 -12.37
CA GLU A 230 -13.03 3.98 -11.02
C GLU A 230 -12.09 4.68 -10.03
N CYS A 231 -12.67 5.25 -8.97
CA CYS A 231 -11.91 6.08 -8.04
C CYS A 231 -11.15 5.28 -6.98
N ASP A 232 -11.50 4.01 -6.78
CA ASP A 232 -10.94 3.10 -5.77
C ASP A 232 -9.66 2.40 -6.25
N LYS A 233 -9.39 2.47 -7.55
CA LYS A 233 -8.21 1.93 -8.21
C LYS A 233 -7.08 2.97 -8.31
N PRO A 234 -5.83 2.52 -8.53
CA PRO A 234 -4.72 3.37 -8.95
C PRO A 234 -5.16 4.35 -10.04
N VAL A 235 -4.63 5.58 -9.98
CA VAL A 235 -5.00 6.60 -10.96
C VAL A 235 -4.58 6.15 -12.35
N LEU A 236 -3.38 5.59 -12.47
CA LEU A 236 -2.90 4.93 -13.67
C LEU A 236 -2.23 3.60 -13.30
N THR A 237 -2.40 2.61 -14.16
CA THR A 237 -1.62 1.37 -14.14
C THR A 237 -0.92 1.24 -15.49
N MET A 238 0.40 1.18 -15.47
CA MET A 238 1.23 0.97 -16.66
C MET A 238 1.63 -0.50 -16.76
N GLU A 239 1.53 -1.04 -17.96
CA GLU A 239 2.03 -2.36 -18.29
C GLU A 239 3.29 -2.19 -19.15
N ILE A 240 4.38 -2.81 -18.72
CA ILE A 240 5.62 -2.90 -19.49
C ILE A 240 5.99 -4.37 -19.66
N HIS A 241 6.72 -4.66 -20.72
CA HIS A 241 7.26 -5.98 -21.00
C HIS A 241 8.76 -5.98 -20.75
N TRP A 242 9.24 -6.97 -20.01
CA TRP A 242 10.66 -7.23 -19.84
C TRP A 242 11.12 -8.38 -20.72
N PHE A 243 12.19 -8.14 -21.47
CA PHE A 243 12.85 -9.13 -22.31
C PHE A 243 14.28 -9.36 -21.85
N GLY A 244 14.55 -10.52 -21.27
CA GLY A 244 15.91 -10.90 -20.88
C GLY A 244 16.22 -12.39 -20.98
N CYS A 245 17.11 -12.85 -20.12
CA CYS A 245 17.81 -14.12 -20.32
C CYS A 245 17.01 -15.32 -19.78
N SER A 246 16.41 -15.18 -18.60
CA SER A 246 15.52 -16.14 -17.97
C SER A 246 14.07 -15.70 -18.15
N TYR A 247 13.77 -14.42 -17.95
CA TYR A 247 12.46 -13.81 -18.19
C TYR A 247 12.30 -13.39 -19.66
N LYS A 248 11.65 -14.24 -20.46
CA LYS A 248 11.58 -14.05 -21.93
C LYS A 248 10.58 -13.01 -22.40
N ASP A 249 9.49 -12.83 -21.68
CA ASP A 249 8.45 -11.81 -21.93
C ASP A 249 7.65 -11.65 -20.62
N GLU A 250 8.29 -11.08 -19.61
CA GLU A 250 7.65 -10.88 -18.31
C GLU A 250 6.78 -9.62 -18.37
N ILE A 251 5.49 -9.79 -18.13
CA ILE A 251 4.52 -8.69 -18.11
C ILE A 251 4.52 -8.08 -16.71
N ILE A 252 4.96 -6.82 -16.61
CA ILE A 252 5.10 -6.11 -15.35
C ILE A 252 4.01 -5.03 -15.28
N SER A 253 3.21 -5.10 -14.22
CA SER A 253 2.23 -4.08 -13.86
C SER A 253 2.84 -3.07 -12.90
N ILE A 254 2.66 -1.78 -13.20
CA ILE A 254 3.18 -0.67 -12.41
C ILE A 254 2.05 0.28 -12.05
N ASP A 255 1.72 0.36 -10.77
CA ASP A 255 0.70 1.27 -10.26
C ASP A 255 1.30 2.65 -9.94
N LEU A 256 0.68 3.69 -10.47
CA LEU A 256 1.09 5.08 -10.32
C LEU A 256 0.03 5.84 -9.53
N VAL A 257 0.32 6.10 -8.26
CA VAL A 257 -0.64 6.69 -7.32
C VAL A 257 -0.14 8.06 -6.86
N PRO A 258 -0.76 9.18 -7.28
CA PRO A 258 -0.47 10.48 -6.70
C PRO A 258 -0.97 10.54 -5.25
N ALA A 259 -0.21 11.21 -4.40
CA ALA A 259 -0.53 11.37 -2.98
C ALA A 259 0.01 12.67 -2.39
N ILE A 260 -0.47 13.02 -1.19
CA ILE A 260 0.17 14.00 -0.31
C ILE A 260 0.80 13.28 0.88
N ARG A 261 2.05 13.60 1.21
CA ARG A 261 2.72 13.02 2.37
C ARG A 261 2.58 13.93 3.58
N LYS A 262 2.28 13.36 4.74
CA LYS A 262 2.22 14.10 6.01
C LYS A 262 2.97 13.33 7.09
N THR A 263 4.21 13.73 7.35
CA THR A 263 5.14 13.07 8.28
C THR A 263 4.87 13.38 9.76
N GLU A 264 4.25 14.53 10.05
CA GLU A 264 3.95 15.00 11.41
C GLU A 264 2.46 14.93 11.74
N TRP A 265 1.71 14.14 10.97
CA TRP A 265 0.29 13.96 11.19
C TRP A 265 -0.03 12.47 11.23
N TRP A 266 -0.88 12.12 12.18
CA TRP A 266 -1.46 10.80 12.34
C TRP A 266 -2.96 10.96 12.52
N PRO A 267 -3.81 10.12 11.91
CA PRO A 267 -5.25 10.23 12.07
C PRO A 267 -5.64 10.13 13.55
N SER A 268 -6.46 11.07 14.02
CA SER A 268 -6.96 11.10 15.39
C SER A 268 -7.72 9.83 15.79
N ASN A 269 -8.26 9.11 14.80
CA ASN A 269 -8.98 7.86 14.95
C ASN A 269 -8.13 6.61 14.63
N GLY A 270 -6.80 6.71 14.56
CA GLY A 270 -5.87 5.68 14.11
C GLY A 270 -5.77 4.41 14.98
N GLY A 271 -6.88 3.87 15.48
CA GLY A 271 -6.95 2.61 16.20
C GLY A 271 -6.25 2.61 17.56
N SER A 272 -6.68 1.71 18.44
CA SER A 272 -6.08 1.49 19.77
C SER A 272 -4.98 0.42 19.75
N CYS A 273 -4.40 0.12 18.59
CA CYS A 273 -3.39 -0.93 18.46
C CYS A 273 -2.07 -0.47 19.10
N GLU A 274 -1.60 -1.20 20.12
CA GLU A 274 -0.36 -0.86 20.85
C GLU A 274 0.87 -0.78 19.94
N LEU A 275 0.94 -1.60 18.88
CA LEU A 275 2.03 -1.53 17.88
C LEU A 275 2.02 -0.20 17.11
N LEU A 276 0.84 0.35 16.88
CA LEU A 276 0.63 1.66 16.26
C LEU A 276 0.77 2.82 17.24
N SER A 277 0.79 2.55 18.55
CA SER A 277 1.08 3.55 19.60
C SER A 277 2.56 3.92 19.68
N ASN A 278 3.45 3.17 19.02
CA ASN A 278 4.88 3.44 18.99
C ASN A 278 5.19 4.75 18.23
N GLU A 279 5.81 5.71 18.91
CA GLU A 279 6.15 7.02 18.32
C GLU A 279 7.10 6.92 17.11
N SER A 280 7.96 5.91 17.04
CA SER A 280 8.82 5.70 15.87
C SER A 280 8.01 5.24 14.64
N ILE A 281 6.89 4.52 14.85
CA ILE A 281 5.96 4.09 13.81
C ILE A 281 5.09 5.27 13.38
N LYS A 282 4.46 5.97 14.34
CA LYS A 282 3.68 7.18 14.05
C LYS A 282 4.49 8.26 13.35
N GLY A 283 5.76 8.41 13.72
CA GLY A 283 6.69 9.34 13.09
C GLY A 283 7.02 9.04 11.62
N GLN A 284 6.58 7.90 11.07
CA GLN A 284 6.60 7.70 9.61
C GLN A 284 5.55 8.56 8.89
N GLY A 285 4.49 8.95 9.63
CA GLY A 285 3.34 9.68 9.13
C GLY A 285 2.47 8.84 8.20
N CYS A 286 1.62 9.53 7.44
CA CYS A 286 0.69 8.92 6.51
C CYS A 286 0.83 9.49 5.08
N LEU A 287 0.26 8.75 4.14
CA LEU A 287 0.05 9.17 2.76
C LEU A 287 -1.45 9.40 2.54
N LEU A 288 -1.80 10.50 1.89
CA LEU A 288 -3.17 10.85 1.55
C LEU A 288 -3.32 10.64 0.05
N LEU A 289 -3.92 9.51 -0.33
CA LEU A 289 -3.99 9.05 -1.70
C LEU A 289 -5.13 9.76 -2.41
N PHE A 290 -4.89 10.21 -3.65
CA PHE A 290 -5.95 10.69 -4.55
C PHE A 290 -6.73 9.51 -5.15
N GLN A 291 -7.22 8.65 -4.27
CA GLN A 291 -8.09 7.49 -4.53
C GLN A 291 -9.30 7.62 -3.60
N THR A 292 -10.51 7.46 -4.12
CA THR A 292 -11.77 7.51 -3.34
C THR A 292 -12.52 6.20 -3.51
N THR A 293 -13.17 5.67 -2.48
CA THR A 293 -13.88 4.39 -2.65
C THR A 293 -15.20 4.58 -3.40
N VAL A 294 -15.70 3.53 -4.06
CA VAL A 294 -16.98 3.55 -4.78
C VAL A 294 -18.17 3.93 -3.87
N MET A 295 -18.03 3.70 -2.56
CA MET A 295 -19.07 4.04 -1.58
C MET A 295 -19.08 5.52 -1.17
N VAL A 296 -17.94 6.21 -1.32
CA VAL A 296 -17.77 7.63 -1.00
C VAL A 296 -17.42 8.34 -2.31
N HIS A 297 -18.44 8.63 -3.11
CA HIS A 297 -18.33 9.49 -4.30
C HIS A 297 -18.19 10.96 -3.89
N SER A 298 -17.17 11.28 -3.11
CA SER A 298 -16.86 12.65 -2.74
C SER A 298 -15.61 13.13 -3.46
N GLU A 299 -15.77 14.21 -4.21
CA GLU A 299 -14.71 14.88 -4.99
C GLU A 299 -13.62 15.53 -4.11
N THR A 300 -13.75 15.47 -2.78
CA THR A 300 -12.85 16.12 -1.81
C THR A 300 -12.19 15.15 -0.83
N HIS A 301 -12.56 13.87 -0.82
CA HIS A 301 -12.15 12.90 0.20
C HIS A 301 -10.95 12.06 -0.25
N LEU A 302 -9.79 12.29 0.36
CA LEU A 302 -8.58 11.51 0.09
C LEU A 302 -8.53 10.31 1.04
N ARG A 303 -8.17 9.14 0.51
CA ARG A 303 -7.96 7.92 1.32
C ARG A 303 -6.66 8.02 2.10
N ILE A 304 -6.71 7.72 3.40
CA ILE A 304 -5.52 7.60 4.24
C ILE A 304 -4.84 6.26 3.94
N SER A 305 -3.53 6.28 3.74
CA SER A 305 -2.67 5.10 3.68
C SER A 305 -1.57 5.20 4.72
N CYS A 306 -1.38 4.08 5.44
CA CYS A 306 -0.36 3.92 6.46
C CYS A 306 0.83 3.08 5.94
N SER A 307 0.99 2.94 4.62
CA SER A 307 2.06 2.12 4.05
C SER A 307 3.48 2.44 4.54
N PRO A 308 3.86 3.70 4.86
CA PRO A 308 5.17 3.97 5.46
C PRO A 308 5.37 3.27 6.83
N ALA A 309 4.31 3.23 7.64
CA ALA A 309 4.31 2.54 8.93
C ALA A 309 4.33 1.02 8.74
N GLU A 310 3.58 0.50 7.77
CA GLU A 310 3.51 -0.93 7.43
C GLU A 310 4.87 -1.48 7.01
N ILE A 311 5.54 -0.79 6.07
CA ILE A 311 6.87 -1.16 5.59
C ILE A 311 7.86 -1.17 6.75
N LYS A 312 7.82 -0.15 7.62
CA LYS A 312 8.70 -0.08 8.79
C LYS A 312 8.42 -1.23 9.77
N LEU A 313 7.16 -1.56 10.00
CA LEU A 313 6.79 -2.66 10.87
C LEU A 313 7.34 -3.99 10.33
N LEU A 314 7.05 -4.30 9.06
CA LEU A 314 7.46 -5.55 8.42
C LEU A 314 8.97 -5.72 8.33
N LYS A 315 9.71 -4.64 8.03
CA LYS A 315 11.16 -4.73 7.81
C LYS A 315 12.00 -4.61 9.06
N ASN A 316 11.54 -3.86 10.07
CA ASN A 316 12.41 -3.39 11.14
C ASN A 316 11.90 -3.71 12.55
N VAL A 317 10.64 -4.10 12.72
CA VAL A 317 10.04 -4.28 14.04
C VAL A 317 9.53 -5.70 14.25
N LEU A 318 8.80 -6.25 13.28
CA LEU A 318 8.24 -7.57 13.39
C LEU A 318 9.31 -8.65 13.20
N PRO A 319 9.27 -9.74 13.99
CA PRO A 319 10.14 -10.89 13.78
C PRO A 319 9.97 -11.52 12.39
N SER A 320 11.04 -12.16 11.88
CA SER A 320 11.06 -12.73 10.52
C SER A 320 9.94 -13.75 10.24
N TYR A 321 9.50 -14.53 11.24
CA TYR A 321 8.42 -15.50 11.08
C TYR A 321 7.07 -14.86 10.75
N PHE A 322 6.83 -13.58 11.14
CA PHE A 322 5.64 -12.85 10.70
C PHE A 322 5.66 -12.62 9.19
N LEU A 323 6.81 -12.26 8.64
CA LEU A 323 6.99 -12.04 7.20
C LEU A 323 6.77 -13.34 6.42
N GLU A 324 7.30 -14.46 6.91
CA GLU A 324 7.09 -15.78 6.32
C GLU A 324 5.62 -16.20 6.34
N GLY A 325 4.94 -16.04 7.48
CA GLY A 325 3.51 -16.31 7.60
C GLY A 325 2.67 -15.46 6.65
N TYR A 326 2.99 -14.17 6.55
CA TYR A 326 2.31 -13.26 5.62
C TYR A 326 2.53 -13.66 4.15
N ARG A 327 3.77 -14.02 3.77
CA ARG A 327 4.09 -14.54 2.43
C ARG A 327 3.36 -15.85 2.10
N LEU A 328 3.16 -16.72 3.09
CA LEU A 328 2.37 -17.94 2.91
C LEU A 328 0.90 -17.63 2.64
N CYS A 329 0.30 -16.72 3.42
CA CYS A 329 -1.07 -16.30 3.20
C CYS A 329 -1.24 -15.73 1.78
N ILE A 330 -0.32 -14.88 1.33
CA ILE A 330 -0.34 -14.34 -0.04
C ILE A 330 -0.28 -15.48 -1.07
N ASN A 331 0.65 -16.42 -0.95
CA ASN A 331 0.72 -17.59 -1.84
C ASN A 331 -0.58 -18.40 -1.83
N TYR A 332 -1.17 -18.63 -0.66
CA TYR A 332 -2.42 -19.38 -0.53
C TYR A 332 -3.57 -18.68 -1.26
N PHE A 333 -3.73 -17.37 -1.06
CA PHE A 333 -4.79 -16.59 -1.71
C PHE A 333 -4.57 -16.43 -3.22
N ILE A 334 -3.32 -16.32 -3.69
CA ILE A 334 -3.01 -16.16 -5.11
C ILE A 334 -3.06 -17.50 -5.85
N CYS A 335 -2.52 -18.57 -5.26
CA CYS A 335 -2.41 -19.88 -5.91
C CYS A 335 -3.59 -20.81 -5.63
N GLY A 336 -4.51 -20.46 -4.73
CA GLY A 336 -5.73 -21.23 -4.43
C GLY A 336 -5.44 -22.64 -3.88
N LEU A 337 -4.47 -22.75 -2.97
CA LEU A 337 -4.15 -24.01 -2.30
C LEU A 337 -5.23 -24.46 -1.32
#